data_AF-A0A8T0X7G1-F1
#
_entry.id   AF-A0A8T0X7G1-F1
#
_cell.length_a   1.000
_cell.length_b   1.000
_cell.length_c   1.000
_cell.angle_alpha   90.00
_cell.angle_beta   90.00
_cell.angle_gamma   90.00
#
_symmetry.space_group_name_H-M   'P 1'
#
loop_
_entity.id
_entity.type
_entity.pdbx_description
1 polymer ?
#
loop_
_entity_poly.entity_id
_entity_poly.type
_entity_poly.pdbx_seq_one_letter_code
_entity_poly.pdbx_strand_id
1 'polypeptide(L)'
;MARSHLYSLSRNVCYLHPRYFSWKLPYWYLVGDSTAILEFDLDRQRLAVIDMPFKVSTDVWVIPADGGVLGFLYLSKYNVYLWKRETDGDGVAGWVLGKTIQLDNLLPLSSTEAWYPKISGFAEDDKVLLIGTDDRIFTIQLESMKFVQFKICFATLNFSIFHPFSSVYTAGMGLGDEHEGAELLFNA
;
A
#
# COMPACT_ATOMS: atom_id res chain seq x y z
N MET A 1 26.24 19.57 4.77
CA MET A 1 25.32 19.76 3.63
C MET A 1 23.93 19.13 3.91
N ALA A 2 23.41 19.25 5.15
CA ALA A 2 22.19 18.56 5.59
C ALA A 2 21.07 19.53 6.05
N ARG A 3 21.32 20.84 6.02
CA ARG A 3 20.38 21.86 6.51
C ARG A 3 19.44 22.40 5.43
N SER A 4 19.75 22.21 4.15
CA SER A 4 18.93 22.74 3.04
C SER A 4 17.69 21.89 2.73
N HIS A 5 17.70 20.60 3.03
CA HIS A 5 16.58 19.69 2.72
C HIS A 5 15.41 19.78 3.71
N LEU A 6 15.63 20.32 4.91
CA LEU A 6 14.59 20.46 5.94
C LEU A 6 13.58 21.58 5.63
N TYR A 7 13.96 22.60 4.83
CA TYR A 7 13.06 23.71 4.50
C TYR A 7 11.97 23.36 3.46
N SER A 8 12.15 22.25 2.72
CA SER A 8 11.18 21.77 1.71
C SER A 8 9.99 21.04 2.34
N LEU A 9 10.07 20.62 3.60
CA LEU A 9 8.98 19.93 4.30
C LEU A 9 7.76 20.84 4.60
N SER A 10 7.87 22.15 4.41
CA SER A 10 6.81 23.12 4.72
C SER A 10 5.63 23.14 3.73
N ARG A 11 5.73 22.41 2.59
CA ARG A 11 4.69 22.40 1.54
C ARG A 11 4.26 21.01 1.07
N ASN A 12 4.70 19.95 1.72
CA ASN A 12 4.39 18.58 1.29
C ASN A 12 3.13 18.08 1.98
N VAL A 13 2.20 17.54 1.20
CA VAL A 13 1.03 16.85 1.73
C VAL A 13 1.48 15.43 2.07
N CYS A 14 1.59 15.15 3.37
CA CYS A 14 1.78 13.78 3.85
C CYS A 14 0.43 13.06 3.76
N TYR A 15 0.30 12.08 2.87
CA TYR A 15 -0.78 11.11 3.03
C TYR A 15 -0.39 10.21 4.21
N LEU A 16 -0.92 10.52 5.39
CA LEU A 16 -0.68 9.80 6.63
C LEU A 16 -1.34 8.43 6.56
N HIS A 17 -0.60 7.42 6.11
CA HIS A 17 -0.97 6.03 6.35
C HIS A 17 0.20 5.37 7.07
N PRO A 18 0.28 5.49 8.41
CA PRO A 18 1.23 4.68 9.18
C PRO A 18 0.91 3.21 8.91
N ARG A 19 1.83 2.52 8.22
CA ARG A 19 1.76 1.07 8.00
C ARG A 19 2.77 0.39 8.89
N TYR A 20 2.28 -0.59 9.63
CA TYR A 20 3.02 -1.25 10.69
C TYR A 20 3.78 -2.44 10.09
N PHE A 21 4.93 -2.16 9.47
CA PHE A 21 5.87 -3.21 9.13
C PHE A 21 6.45 -3.79 10.43
N SER A 22 6.00 -4.98 10.81
CA SER A 22 6.51 -5.74 11.97
C SER A 22 6.85 -4.86 13.18
N TRP A 23 5.91 -4.06 13.68
CA TRP A 23 6.04 -3.21 14.89
C TRP A 23 7.24 -2.23 14.96
N LYS A 24 8.12 -2.15 13.94
CA LYS A 24 9.45 -1.56 14.09
C LYS A 24 9.76 -0.45 13.09
N LEU A 25 9.17 -0.43 11.90
CA LEU A 25 9.52 0.54 10.85
C LEU A 25 8.28 1.10 10.13
N PRO A 26 7.67 2.20 10.60
CA PRO A 26 6.65 2.86 9.81
C PRO A 26 7.25 3.57 8.59
N TYR A 27 6.55 3.43 7.46
CA TYR A 27 6.86 4.09 6.20
C TYR A 27 5.74 5.05 5.79
N TRP A 28 6.10 6.20 5.20
CA TRP A 28 5.16 7.15 4.63
C TRP A 28 5.56 7.54 3.22
N TYR A 29 4.56 7.73 2.37
CA TYR A 29 4.76 8.26 1.02
C TYR A 29 4.65 9.79 1.04
N LEU A 30 5.71 10.48 0.60
CA LEU A 30 5.78 11.94 0.53
C LEU A 30 5.45 12.43 -0.87
N VAL A 31 4.44 13.31 -0.97
CA VAL A 31 4.04 13.96 -2.22
C VAL A 31 4.29 15.46 -2.13
N GLY A 32 5.09 15.98 -3.07
CA GLY A 32 5.46 17.39 -3.15
C GLY A 32 6.25 17.72 -4.41
N ASP A 33 7.24 18.62 -4.31
CA ASP A 33 8.13 18.97 -5.43
C ASP A 33 8.95 17.77 -5.92
N SER A 34 9.24 16.84 -5.01
CA SER A 34 9.79 15.50 -5.27
C SER A 34 8.91 14.43 -4.62
N THR A 35 9.19 13.16 -4.95
CA THR A 35 8.45 12.00 -4.45
C THR A 35 9.42 11.04 -3.80
N ALA A 36 9.15 10.71 -2.54
CA ALA A 36 10.05 9.92 -1.72
C ALA A 36 9.26 9.09 -0.71
N ILE A 37 9.91 8.07 -0.16
CA ILE A 37 9.42 7.31 0.97
C ILE A 37 10.19 7.76 2.22
N LEU A 38 9.45 8.17 3.24
CA LEU A 38 9.99 8.44 4.56
C LEU A 38 9.98 7.14 5.35
N GLU A 39 11.12 6.72 5.85
CA GLU A 39 11.30 5.60 6.76
C GLU A 39 11.60 6.13 8.15
N PHE A 40 10.93 5.60 9.18
CA PHE A 40 11.28 5.88 10.56
C PHE A 40 11.71 4.62 11.28
N ASP A 41 12.94 4.65 11.78
CA ASP A 41 13.49 3.65 12.67
C ASP A 41 13.03 3.95 14.10
N LEU A 42 12.07 3.18 14.61
CA LEU A 42 11.54 3.34 15.97
C LEU A 42 12.60 3.04 17.03
N ASP A 43 13.46 2.04 16.80
CA ASP A 43 14.49 1.61 17.75
C ASP A 43 15.58 2.69 17.89
N ARG A 44 15.97 3.31 16.77
CA ARG A 44 17.02 4.34 16.74
C ARG A 44 16.49 5.76 16.80
N GLN A 45 15.17 5.94 16.75
CA GLN A 45 14.48 7.23 16.64
C GLN A 45 15.03 8.10 15.49
N ARG A 46 15.21 7.49 14.31
CA ARG A 46 15.82 8.16 13.15
C ARG A 46 14.90 8.15 11.95
N LEU A 47 14.90 9.25 11.21
CA LEU A 47 14.22 9.38 9.93
C LEU A 47 15.24 9.22 8.80
N ALA A 48 14.87 8.44 7.79
CA ALA A 48 15.57 8.36 6.52
C ALA A 48 14.60 8.70 5.39
N VAL A 49 15.11 9.39 4.37
CA VAL A 49 14.37 9.68 3.14
C VAL A 49 14.93 8.80 2.05
N ILE A 50 14.04 8.11 1.34
CA ILE A 50 14.35 7.18 0.28
C ILE A 50 13.74 7.74 -0.99
N ASP A 51 14.58 8.21 -1.90
CA ASP A 51 14.10 8.77 -3.16
C ASP A 51 13.41 7.69 -4.00
N MET A 52 12.28 8.04 -4.61
CA MET A 52 11.61 7.17 -5.57
C MET A 52 12.42 7.14 -6.87
N PRO A 53 12.35 6.03 -7.65
CA PRO A 53 13.08 5.92 -8.91
C PRO A 53 12.56 6.88 -9.99
N PHE A 54 11.36 7.46 -9.80
CA PHE A 54 10.74 8.43 -10.70
C PHE A 54 9.69 9.26 -9.94
N LYS A 55 9.31 10.40 -10.53
CA LYS A 55 8.30 11.29 -9.96
C LYS A 55 6.88 10.76 -10.20
N VAL A 56 6.13 10.51 -9.13
CA VAL A 56 4.74 10.00 -9.16
C VAL A 56 3.80 10.76 -8.24
N SER A 57 2.66 11.21 -8.74
CA SER A 57 1.74 12.03 -7.93
C SER A 57 0.68 11.20 -7.18
N THR A 58 0.24 10.07 -7.73
CA THR A 58 -0.88 9.28 -7.22
C THR A 58 -0.70 7.78 -7.46
N ASP A 59 -1.59 6.98 -6.89
CA ASP A 59 -1.72 5.53 -7.14
C ASP A 59 -0.44 4.73 -6.85
N VAL A 60 0.22 5.13 -5.77
CA VAL A 60 1.36 4.43 -5.18
C VAL A 60 0.96 3.80 -3.86
N TRP A 61 1.42 2.58 -3.64
CA TRP A 61 1.22 1.86 -2.39
C TRP A 61 2.52 1.22 -1.92
N VAL A 62 3.03 1.65 -0.77
CA VAL A 62 4.23 1.07 -0.16
C VAL A 62 3.88 -0.29 0.43
N ILE A 63 4.71 -1.30 0.16
CA ILE A 63 4.48 -2.69 0.58
C ILE A 63 5.75 -3.32 1.15
N PRO A 64 5.61 -4.35 1.99
CA PRO A 64 6.68 -5.29 2.26
C PRO A 64 6.91 -6.19 1.04
N ALA A 65 8.06 -6.05 0.39
CA ALA A 65 8.54 -7.00 -0.60
C ALA A 65 9.00 -8.31 0.07
N ASP A 66 9.18 -9.35 -0.74
CA ASP A 66 9.60 -10.68 -0.28
C ASP A 66 10.92 -10.58 0.50
N GLY A 67 11.01 -11.33 1.60
CA GLY A 67 12.17 -11.28 2.50
C GLY A 67 12.20 -10.05 3.43
N GLY A 68 11.11 -9.28 3.52
CA GLY A 68 11.01 -8.14 4.43
C GLY A 68 11.72 -6.88 3.92
N VAL A 69 11.99 -6.82 2.62
CA VAL A 69 12.63 -5.65 1.99
C VAL A 69 11.57 -4.63 1.59
N LEU A 70 11.91 -3.34 1.57
CA LEU A 70 10.97 -2.29 1.17
C LEU A 70 10.58 -2.42 -0.32
N GLY A 71 9.29 -2.31 -0.62
CA GLY A 71 8.76 -2.28 -1.98
C GLY A 71 7.65 -1.24 -2.15
N PHE A 72 7.24 -1.01 -3.39
CA PHE A 72 6.00 -0.29 -3.68
C PHE A 72 5.33 -0.79 -4.94
N LEU A 73 4.01 -0.64 -4.97
CA LEU A 73 3.18 -0.77 -6.15
C LEU A 73 2.94 0.63 -6.73
N TYR A 74 2.99 0.73 -8.05
CA TYR A 74 2.62 1.93 -8.79
C TYR A 74 1.65 1.53 -9.89
N LEU A 75 0.50 2.22 -9.99
CA LEU A 75 -0.46 1.98 -11.04
C LEU A 75 -0.46 3.14 -12.03
N SER A 76 -0.28 2.81 -13.32
CA SER A 76 -0.42 3.74 -14.43
C SER A 76 -1.40 3.19 -15.44
N LYS A 77 -2.56 3.86 -15.59
CA LYS A 77 -3.68 3.40 -16.43
C LYS A 77 -4.13 1.99 -16.02
N TYR A 78 -3.75 0.98 -16.80
CA TYR A 78 -4.10 -0.43 -16.57
C TYR A 78 -2.88 -1.28 -16.15
N ASN A 79 -1.72 -0.68 -15.89
CA ASN A 79 -0.51 -1.42 -15.55
C ASN A 79 -0.13 -1.18 -14.10
N VAL A 80 -0.08 -2.25 -13.30
CA VAL A 80 0.52 -2.24 -11.96
C VAL A 80 1.98 -2.66 -12.07
N TYR A 81 2.87 -1.83 -11.54
CA TYR A 81 4.30 -2.06 -11.47
C TYR A 81 4.70 -2.34 -10.03
N LEU A 82 5.29 -3.51 -9.81
CA LEU A 82 5.85 -3.92 -8.53
C LEU A 82 7.34 -3.61 -8.51
N TRP A 83 7.72 -2.64 -7.70
CA TRP A 83 9.10 -2.27 -7.44
C TRP A 83 9.54 -2.82 -6.08
N LYS A 84 10.76 -3.33 -6.05
CA LYS A 84 11.42 -3.76 -4.82
C LYS A 84 12.73 -3.01 -4.69
N ARG A 85 13.10 -2.72 -3.46
CA ARG A 85 14.44 -2.25 -3.14
C ARG A 85 15.35 -3.46 -3.05
N GLU A 86 16.52 -3.40 -3.66
CA GLU A 86 17.52 -4.46 -3.58
C GLU A 86 18.89 -3.85 -3.29
N THR A 87 19.74 -4.60 -2.61
CA THR A 87 21.13 -4.22 -2.38
C THR A 87 22.00 -4.96 -3.39
N ASP A 88 22.82 -4.22 -4.14
CA ASP A 88 23.76 -4.84 -5.07
C ASP A 88 24.96 -5.48 -4.34
N GLY A 89 25.86 -6.09 -5.12
CA GLY A 89 27.06 -6.75 -4.58
C GLY A 89 28.03 -5.80 -3.87
N ASP A 90 27.91 -4.49 -4.10
CA ASP A 90 28.72 -3.45 -3.49
C ASP A 90 28.05 -2.85 -2.23
N GLY A 91 26.88 -3.36 -1.84
CA GLY A 91 26.16 -2.91 -0.65
C GLY A 91 25.29 -1.67 -0.89
N VAL A 92 25.08 -1.24 -2.14
CA VAL A 92 24.29 -0.07 -2.47
C VAL A 92 22.84 -0.47 -2.74
N ALA A 93 21.90 0.13 -2.00
CA ALA A 93 20.48 -0.16 -2.11
C ALA A 93 19.80 0.70 -3.20
N GLY A 94 19.28 0.05 -4.24
CA GLY A 94 18.58 0.67 -5.37
C GLY A 94 17.18 0.10 -5.60
N TRP A 95 16.41 0.74 -6.48
CA TRP A 95 15.08 0.26 -6.89
C TRP A 95 15.17 -0.58 -8.15
N VAL A 96 14.54 -1.74 -8.13
CA VAL A 96 14.45 -2.67 -9.26
C VAL A 96 12.98 -2.99 -9.55
N LEU A 97 12.60 -2.91 -10.82
CA LEU A 97 11.28 -3.35 -11.27
C LEU A 97 11.24 -4.89 -11.24
N GLY A 98 10.39 -5.44 -10.37
CA GLY A 98 10.25 -6.88 -10.20
C GLY A 98 9.20 -7.49 -11.13
N LYS A 99 8.00 -6.91 -11.19
CA LYS A 99 6.86 -7.47 -11.93
C LYS A 99 5.97 -6.38 -12.50
N THR A 100 5.36 -6.65 -13.66
CA THR A 100 4.31 -5.82 -14.25
C THR A 100 3.06 -6.66 -14.42
N ILE A 101 1.89 -6.10 -14.05
CA ILE A 101 0.59 -6.75 -14.18
C ILE A 101 -0.29 -5.86 -15.06
N GLN A 102 -0.77 -6.43 -16.17
CA GLN A 102 -1.71 -5.79 -17.10
C GLN A 102 -3.15 -6.12 -16.68
N LEU A 103 -3.82 -5.15 -16.08
CA LEU A 103 -5.16 -5.31 -15.50
C LEU A 103 -6.23 -5.56 -16.57
N ASP A 104 -6.09 -4.96 -17.75
CA ASP A 104 -6.97 -5.14 -18.90
C ASP A 104 -6.92 -6.57 -19.48
N ASN A 105 -5.78 -7.24 -19.32
CA ASN A 105 -5.62 -8.66 -19.69
C ASN A 105 -6.02 -9.63 -18.57
N LEU A 106 -5.97 -9.17 -17.32
CA LEU A 106 -6.26 -10.00 -16.15
C LEU A 106 -7.73 -9.96 -15.73
N LEU A 107 -8.33 -8.76 -15.74
CA LEU A 107 -9.64 -8.49 -15.18
C LEU A 107 -10.67 -8.24 -16.28
N PRO A 108 -11.95 -8.60 -16.07
CA PRO A 108 -13.03 -8.29 -16.99
C PRO A 108 -13.43 -6.81 -16.88
N LEU A 109 -12.56 -5.91 -17.34
CA LEU A 109 -12.79 -4.47 -17.32
C LEU A 109 -13.74 -4.05 -18.45
N SER A 110 -14.59 -3.05 -18.18
CA SER A 110 -15.43 -2.46 -19.21
C SER A 110 -14.68 -1.34 -19.94
N SER A 111 -14.82 -1.27 -21.26
CA SER A 111 -14.36 -0.13 -22.05
C SER A 111 -15.17 1.15 -21.79
N THR A 112 -16.29 1.05 -21.08
CA THR A 112 -17.19 2.17 -20.76
C THR A 112 -16.93 2.78 -19.39
N GLU A 113 -15.88 2.37 -18.67
CA GLU A 113 -15.52 2.97 -17.38
C GLU A 113 -15.16 4.46 -17.57
N ALA A 114 -15.68 5.30 -16.68
CA ALA A 114 -15.49 6.74 -16.71
C ALA A 114 -14.09 7.17 -16.23
N TRP A 115 -13.42 6.33 -15.45
CA TRP A 115 -12.07 6.58 -14.94
C TRP A 115 -11.17 5.34 -14.97
N TYR A 116 -9.85 5.57 -15.01
CA TYR A 116 -8.85 4.49 -14.95
C TYR A 116 -8.80 3.84 -13.56
N PRO A 117 -8.60 2.52 -13.45
CA PRO A 117 -8.54 1.84 -12.16
C PRO A 117 -7.59 2.48 -11.16
N LYS A 118 -7.88 2.34 -9.86
CA LYS A 118 -7.08 2.88 -8.76
C LYS A 118 -6.70 1.84 -7.74
N ILE A 119 -5.52 1.98 -7.14
CA ILE A 119 -5.15 1.17 -5.98
C ILE A 119 -5.98 1.64 -4.79
N SER A 120 -6.81 0.73 -4.27
CA SER A 120 -7.71 1.02 -3.16
C SER A 120 -7.22 0.39 -1.85
N GLY A 121 -6.33 -0.61 -1.91
CA GLY A 121 -5.94 -1.40 -0.75
C GLY A 121 -4.81 -2.38 -1.06
N PHE A 122 -4.12 -2.84 -0.01
CA PHE A 122 -3.23 -4.00 -0.05
C PHE A 122 -3.29 -4.72 1.28
N ALA A 123 -3.52 -6.03 1.26
CA ALA A 123 -3.44 -6.92 2.42
C ALA A 123 -2.04 -7.51 2.48
N GLU A 124 -1.26 -7.12 3.50
CA GLU A 124 0.17 -7.43 3.58
C GLU A 124 0.45 -8.92 3.81
N ASP A 125 -0.38 -9.58 4.63
CA ASP A 125 -0.24 -10.98 5.01
C ASP A 125 -0.50 -11.91 3.81
N ASP A 126 -1.61 -11.68 3.10
CA ASP A 126 -2.05 -12.54 1.99
C ASP A 126 -1.52 -12.10 0.62
N LYS A 127 -0.73 -11.01 0.58
CA LYS A 127 -0.24 -10.36 -0.64
C LYS A 127 -1.35 -10.08 -1.65
N VAL A 128 -2.47 -9.55 -1.17
CA VAL A 128 -3.66 -9.24 -1.99
C VAL A 128 -3.74 -7.76 -2.29
N LEU A 129 -3.80 -7.42 -3.57
CA LEU A 129 -4.01 -6.05 -4.06
C LEU A 129 -5.48 -5.78 -4.31
N LEU A 130 -6.00 -4.65 -3.83
CA LEU A 130 -7.37 -4.20 -4.09
C LEU A 130 -7.34 -3.11 -5.16
N ILE A 131 -8.01 -3.37 -6.28
CA ILE A 131 -8.18 -2.43 -7.39
C ILE A 131 -9.65 -2.00 -7.44
N GLY A 132 -9.88 -0.69 -7.37
CA GLY A 132 -11.21 -0.10 -7.55
C GLY A 132 -11.41 0.36 -8.99
N THR A 133 -12.61 0.12 -9.51
CA THR A 133 -13.14 0.70 -10.76
C THR A 133 -14.51 1.31 -10.51
N ASP A 134 -15.20 1.86 -11.52
CA ASP A 134 -16.47 2.58 -11.38
C ASP A 134 -17.51 1.87 -10.47
N ASP A 135 -17.73 0.58 -10.68
CA ASP A 135 -18.79 -0.18 -10.02
C ASP A 135 -18.29 -1.44 -9.29
N ARG A 136 -16.97 -1.63 -9.20
CA ARG A 136 -16.36 -2.85 -8.65
C ARG A 136 -15.11 -2.60 -7.85
N ILE A 137 -14.84 -3.52 -6.93
CA ILE A 137 -13.49 -3.76 -6.40
C ILE A 137 -13.07 -5.16 -6.80
N PHE A 138 -11.84 -5.29 -7.26
CA PHE A 138 -11.16 -6.54 -7.52
C PHE A 138 -10.11 -6.78 -6.44
N THR A 139 -10.12 -7.97 -5.85
CA THR A 139 -9.00 -8.47 -5.04
C THR A 139 -8.14 -9.35 -5.92
N ILE A 140 -6.83 -9.09 -5.97
CA ILE A 140 -5.87 -9.80 -6.82
C ILE A 140 -4.78 -10.40 -5.93
N GLN A 141 -4.66 -11.73 -5.90
CA GLN A 141 -3.56 -12.39 -5.20
C GLN A 141 -2.29 -12.32 -6.06
N LEU A 142 -1.24 -11.65 -5.57
CA LEU A 142 -0.06 -11.30 -6.39
C LEU A 142 0.81 -12.50 -6.82
N GLU A 143 0.74 -13.62 -6.10
CA GLU A 143 1.48 -14.83 -6.45
C GLU A 143 0.75 -15.65 -7.52
N SER A 144 -0.52 -16.00 -7.27
CA SER A 144 -1.29 -16.86 -8.17
C SER A 144 -1.93 -16.13 -9.35
N MET A 145 -1.97 -14.79 -9.30
CA MET A 145 -2.72 -13.94 -10.23
C MET A 145 -4.23 -14.27 -10.29
N LYS A 146 -4.77 -14.97 -9.30
CA LYS A 146 -6.22 -15.17 -9.19
C LYS A 146 -6.87 -13.90 -8.66
N PHE A 147 -8.10 -13.64 -9.09
CA PHE A 147 -8.88 -12.51 -8.61
C PHE A 147 -10.28 -12.90 -8.18
N VAL A 148 -10.85 -12.12 -7.26
CA VAL A 148 -12.27 -12.09 -6.93
C VAL A 148 -12.78 -10.67 -7.17
N GLN A 149 -14.05 -10.52 -7.55
CA GLN A 149 -14.66 -9.22 -7.80
C GLN A 149 -15.90 -9.02 -6.92
N PHE A 150 -16.10 -7.79 -6.48
CA PHE A 150 -17.23 -7.38 -5.66
C PHE A 150 -17.89 -6.17 -6.33
N LYS A 151 -19.21 -6.23 -6.53
CA LYS A 151 -19.97 -5.09 -7.03
C LYS A 151 -20.22 -4.10 -5.89
N ILE A 152 -19.90 -2.84 -6.11
CA ILE A 152 -20.02 -1.77 -5.11
C ILE A 152 -20.73 -0.57 -5.76
N CYS A 153 -21.42 0.22 -4.95
CA CYS A 153 -22.05 1.45 -5.45
C CYS A 153 -20.98 2.53 -5.68
N PHE A 154 -21.00 3.20 -6.83
CA PHE A 154 -20.05 4.25 -7.22
C PHE A 154 -19.86 5.34 -6.15
N ALA A 155 -20.93 5.71 -5.43
CA ALA A 155 -20.88 6.71 -4.37
C ALA A 155 -19.89 6.37 -3.24
N THR A 156 -19.61 5.08 -3.01
CA THR A 156 -18.67 4.59 -1.98
C THR A 156 -17.21 4.57 -2.44
N LEU A 157 -16.92 4.72 -3.73
CA LEU A 157 -15.58 4.50 -4.31
C LEU A 157 -14.80 5.78 -4.60
N ASN A 158 -15.46 6.94 -4.61
CA ASN A 158 -14.76 8.20 -4.73
C ASN A 158 -13.85 8.41 -3.50
N PHE A 159 -12.56 8.10 -3.67
CA PHE A 159 -11.45 8.36 -2.74
C PHE A 159 -11.36 7.46 -1.50
N SER A 160 -12.09 6.34 -1.45
CA SER A 160 -12.04 5.42 -0.31
C SER A 160 -10.79 4.53 -0.36
N ILE A 161 -10.02 4.57 0.71
CA ILE A 161 -8.90 3.66 0.97
C ILE A 161 -9.41 2.55 1.88
N PHE A 162 -9.22 1.29 1.46
CA PHE A 162 -9.58 0.12 2.24
C PHE A 162 -8.36 -0.39 2.99
N HIS A 163 -8.57 -0.70 4.25
CA HIS A 163 -7.61 -1.38 5.11
C HIS A 163 -8.07 -2.84 5.26
N PRO A 164 -7.73 -3.72 4.30
CA PRO A 164 -8.06 -5.14 4.45
C PRO A 164 -7.31 -5.69 5.67
N PHE A 165 -8.07 -6.24 6.60
CA PHE A 165 -7.56 -6.96 7.75
C PHE A 165 -7.86 -8.45 7.55
N SER A 166 -6.99 -9.33 8.02
CA SER A 166 -7.27 -10.78 8.04
C SER A 166 -8.20 -11.13 9.20
N SER A 167 -8.20 -10.31 10.26
CA SER A 167 -9.01 -10.50 11.45
C SER A 167 -9.29 -9.18 12.19
N VAL A 168 -10.34 -9.17 13.01
CA VAL A 168 -10.65 -8.07 13.94
C VAL A 168 -10.82 -8.64 15.33
N TYR A 169 -10.28 -7.93 16.32
CA TYR A 169 -10.60 -8.19 17.71
C TYR A 169 -11.92 -7.51 18.06
N THR A 170 -12.92 -8.28 18.41
CA THR A 170 -14.13 -7.73 19.02
C THR A 170 -13.98 -7.77 20.54
N ALA A 171 -14.28 -6.65 21.19
CA ALA A 171 -14.48 -6.67 22.63
C ALA A 171 -15.70 -7.57 22.92
N GLY A 172 -15.50 -8.63 23.72
CA GLY A 172 -16.60 -9.48 24.17
C GLY A 172 -17.67 -8.62 24.83
N MET A 173 -18.90 -8.65 24.31
CA MET A 173 -20.06 -8.08 25.02
C MET A 173 -20.54 -9.09 26.06
N GLY A 174 -19.73 -9.31 27.10
CA GLY A 174 -20.14 -10.00 28.31
C GLY A 174 -20.94 -9.06 29.21
N LEU A 175 -22.27 -9.17 29.18
CA LEU A 175 -23.10 -8.68 30.28
C LEU A 175 -22.89 -9.61 31.49
N GLY A 176 -21.85 -9.33 32.29
CA GLY A 176 -21.64 -9.99 33.58
C GLY A 176 -20.17 -10.31 33.88
N ASP A 177 -19.72 -9.78 35.00
CA ASP A 177 -18.41 -9.88 35.68
C ASP A 177 -17.37 -10.92 35.23
N GLU A 178 -16.15 -10.38 35.15
CA GLU A 178 -14.82 -10.98 35.31
C GLU A 178 -14.21 -11.84 34.18
N HIS A 179 -13.14 -11.27 33.60
CA HIS A 179 -12.11 -11.86 32.72
C HIS A 179 -12.55 -12.39 31.35
N GLU A 180 -12.99 -11.51 30.45
CA GLU A 180 -13.11 -11.83 29.03
C GLU A 180 -11.98 -11.22 28.20
N GLY A 181 -11.14 -12.10 27.64
CA GLY A 181 -10.11 -11.76 26.67
C GLY A 181 -10.71 -11.39 25.32
N ALA A 182 -10.00 -10.56 24.55
CA ALA A 182 -10.42 -10.18 23.21
C ALA A 182 -10.56 -11.41 22.31
N GLU A 183 -11.72 -11.57 21.66
CA GLU A 183 -11.97 -12.65 20.72
C GLU A 183 -11.53 -12.23 19.32
N LEU A 184 -10.76 -13.09 18.66
CA LEU A 184 -10.24 -12.84 17.32
C LEU A 184 -11.22 -13.42 16.29
N LEU A 185 -11.83 -12.54 15.48
CA LEU A 185 -12.70 -12.94 14.37
C LEU A 185 -11.91 -12.92 13.06
N PHE A 186 -11.97 -14.00 12.30
CA PHE A 186 -11.40 -14.07 10.96
C PHE A 186 -12.42 -13.60 9.92
N ASN A 187 -11.93 -12.96 8.86
CA ASN A 187 -12.77 -12.68 7.70
C ASN A 187 -13.07 -13.99 6.94
N ALA A 188 -14.36 -14.30 6.77
CA ALA A 188 -14.88 -15.52 6.14
C ALA A 188 -14.88 -15.48 4.61
#